data_AF-A0A966NVM5-F1
#
_entry.id   AF-A0A966NVM5-F1
#
_cell.length_a   1.000
_cell.length_b   1.000
_cell.length_c   1.000
_cell.angle_alpha   90.00
_cell.angle_beta   90.00
_cell.angle_gamma   90.00
#
_symmetry.space_group_name_H-M   'P 1'
#
loop_
_entity.id
_entity.type
_entity.pdbx_description
1 polymer ?
#
loop_
_entity_poly.entity_id
_entity_poly.type
_entity_poly.pdbx_seq_one_letter_code
_entity_poly.pdbx_strand_id
1 'polypeptide(L)'
;MEGAGAAGGLAGGLAALGARLQPGFDIVAEELGLEELVGNSDLIISGEGFVDEESFNGKVVGGMQELASNFGKPFGVICGNIDAPVAHRVTHVSLVNQFGENDAFNATATCIERATSVLLAQLGF
;
A
#
# COMPACT_ATOMS: atom_id res chain seq x y z
N MET A 1 22.26 5.91 -13.41
CA MET A 1 20.97 6.50 -13.00
C MET A 1 20.17 5.40 -12.34
N GLU A 2 19.71 5.65 -11.11
CA GLU A 2 18.81 4.75 -10.40
C GLU A 2 17.48 4.62 -11.18
N GLY A 3 16.86 3.43 -11.18
CA GLY A 3 15.62 3.17 -11.93
C GLY A 3 15.74 3.01 -13.46
N ALA A 4 16.89 3.30 -14.08
CA ALA A 4 17.05 3.24 -15.53
C ALA A 4 16.90 1.82 -16.14
N GLY A 5 17.07 0.77 -15.35
CA GLY A 5 16.87 -0.62 -15.77
C GLY A 5 15.41 -1.07 -15.82
N ALA A 6 14.46 -0.26 -15.34
CA ALA A 6 13.05 -0.62 -15.31
C ALA A 6 12.52 -0.96 -16.71
N ALA A 7 11.62 -1.95 -16.78
CA ALA A 7 11.10 -2.53 -18.01
C ALA A 7 12.20 -2.94 -19.02
N GLY A 8 13.31 -3.49 -18.52
CA GLY A 8 14.41 -3.98 -19.37
C GLY A 8 15.24 -2.88 -20.01
N GLY A 9 15.33 -1.70 -19.39
CA GLY A 9 16.12 -0.56 -19.88
C GLY A 9 15.33 0.49 -20.66
N LEU A 10 14.03 0.27 -20.88
CA LEU A 10 13.15 1.25 -21.53
C LEU A 10 13.14 2.58 -20.77
N ALA A 11 13.09 2.55 -19.44
CA ALA A 11 13.15 3.73 -18.60
C ALA A 11 14.42 4.56 -18.85
N GLY A 12 15.57 3.90 -18.99
CA GLY A 12 16.84 4.54 -19.36
C GLY A 12 16.82 5.17 -20.75
N GLY A 13 16.21 4.49 -21.73
CA GLY A 13 16.03 5.03 -23.08
C GLY A 13 15.16 6.29 -23.10
N LEU A 14 14.04 6.28 -22.38
CA LEU A 14 13.17 7.45 -22.22
C LEU A 14 13.90 8.59 -21.49
N ALA A 15 14.66 8.28 -20.45
CA ALA A 15 15.44 9.28 -19.73
C ALA A 15 16.51 9.93 -20.61
N ALA A 16 17.15 9.16 -21.50
CA ALA A 16 18.10 9.70 -22.49
C ALA A 16 17.44 10.63 -23.52
N LEU A 17 16.14 10.47 -23.77
CA LEU A 17 15.33 11.36 -24.61
C LEU A 17 14.76 12.58 -23.83
N GLY A 18 15.11 12.73 -22.56
CA GLY A 18 14.70 13.87 -21.72
C GLY A 18 13.52 13.60 -20.79
N ALA A 19 13.04 12.36 -20.68
CA ALA A 19 12.05 12.01 -19.66
C ALA A 19 12.66 12.07 -18.25
N ARG A 20 11.82 12.35 -17.24
CA ARG A 20 12.22 12.28 -15.83
C ARG A 20 11.66 11.00 -15.22
N LEU A 21 12.52 10.26 -14.51
CA LEU A 21 12.07 9.17 -13.66
C LEU A 21 11.59 9.78 -12.34
N GLN A 22 10.38 9.42 -11.93
CA GLN A 22 9.73 9.91 -10.71
C GLN A 22 9.23 8.73 -9.89
N PRO A 23 9.16 8.84 -8.55
CA PRO A 23 8.55 7.81 -7.72
C PRO A 23 7.09 7.57 -8.13
N GLY A 24 6.71 6.30 -8.28
CA GLY A 24 5.40 5.95 -8.83
C GLY A 24 4.23 6.34 -7.94
N PHE A 25 4.39 6.18 -6.62
CA PHE A 25 3.35 6.56 -5.66
C PHE A 25 3.05 8.06 -5.72
N ASP A 26 4.08 8.90 -5.66
CA ASP A 26 3.93 10.36 -5.62
C ASP A 26 3.15 10.88 -6.83
N ILE A 27 3.45 10.38 -8.04
CA ILE A 27 2.73 10.76 -9.25
C ILE A 27 1.24 10.39 -9.14
N VAL A 28 0.94 9.16 -8.70
CA VAL A 28 -0.45 8.71 -8.57
C VAL A 28 -1.18 9.47 -7.46
N ALA A 29 -0.49 9.77 -6.36
CA ALA A 29 -1.04 10.49 -5.22
C ALA A 29 -1.39 11.94 -5.58
N GLU A 30 -0.50 12.61 -6.33
CA GLU A 30 -0.73 13.96 -6.87
C GLU A 30 -1.93 13.97 -7.81
N GLU A 31 -1.98 13.06 -8.78
CA GLU A 31 -3.05 13.05 -9.79
C GLU A 31 -4.42 12.67 -9.24
N LEU A 32 -4.46 11.91 -8.14
CA LEU A 32 -5.71 11.58 -7.43
C LEU A 32 -6.09 12.61 -6.36
N GLY A 33 -5.24 13.60 -6.08
CA GLY A 33 -5.45 14.55 -4.99
C GLY A 33 -5.53 13.87 -3.62
N LEU A 34 -4.72 12.82 -3.39
CA LEU A 34 -4.82 12.01 -2.18
C LEU A 34 -4.57 12.82 -0.90
N GLU A 35 -3.77 13.87 -0.96
CA GLU A 35 -3.52 14.74 0.18
C GLU A 35 -4.81 15.35 0.75
N GLU A 36 -5.66 15.91 -0.11
CA GLU A 36 -6.95 16.48 0.28
C GLU A 36 -7.92 15.41 0.78
N LEU A 37 -7.97 14.27 0.07
CA LEU A 37 -8.83 13.14 0.46
C LEU A 37 -8.44 12.58 1.84
N VAL A 38 -7.15 12.43 2.09
CA VAL A 38 -6.64 11.95 3.39
C VAL A 38 -6.92 12.97 4.48
N GLY A 39 -6.66 14.26 4.24
CA GLY A 39 -6.94 15.33 5.19
C GLY A 39 -8.40 15.37 5.65
N ASN A 40 -9.33 15.07 4.74
CA ASN A 40 -10.78 15.07 4.98
C ASN A 40 -11.35 13.73 5.50
N SER A 41 -10.54 12.67 5.58
CA SER A 41 -10.99 11.34 6.00
C SER A 41 -10.86 11.12 7.51
N ASP A 42 -11.67 10.23 8.08
CA ASP A 42 -11.57 9.83 9.50
C ASP A 42 -10.59 8.66 9.71
N LEU A 43 -10.41 7.82 8.68
CA LEU A 43 -9.60 6.62 8.69
C LEU A 43 -9.08 6.32 7.29
N ILE A 44 -7.84 5.87 7.19
CA ILE A 44 -7.23 5.41 5.95
C ILE A 44 -7.00 3.89 6.03
N ILE A 45 -7.54 3.16 5.05
CA ILE A 45 -7.24 1.74 4.85
C ILE A 45 -6.56 1.59 3.50
N SER A 46 -5.40 0.94 3.47
CA SER A 46 -4.68 0.58 2.24
C SER A 46 -4.55 -0.94 2.11
N GLY A 47 -3.89 -1.40 1.06
CA GLY A 47 -3.68 -2.81 0.81
C GLY A 47 -2.78 -3.12 -0.36
N GLU A 48 -2.13 -4.27 -0.30
CA GLU A 48 -1.39 -4.88 -1.39
C GLU A 48 -1.35 -6.40 -1.25
N GLY A 49 -0.91 -7.11 -2.28
CA GLY A 49 -0.88 -8.58 -2.28
C GLY A 49 0.07 -9.16 -1.23
N PHE A 50 1.26 -8.57 -1.09
CA PHE A 50 2.28 -9.03 -0.16
C PHE A 50 3.06 -7.84 0.38
N VAL A 51 3.06 -7.67 1.70
CA VAL A 51 3.74 -6.56 2.39
C VAL A 51 5.11 -7.03 2.86
N ASP A 52 6.15 -6.39 2.35
CA ASP A 52 7.56 -6.64 2.66
C ASP A 52 8.30 -5.33 2.94
N GLU A 53 9.62 -5.38 3.18
CA GLU A 53 10.42 -4.18 3.46
C GLU A 53 10.38 -3.17 2.30
N GLU A 54 10.39 -3.64 1.05
CA GLU A 54 10.30 -2.80 -0.14
C GLU A 54 8.96 -2.06 -0.25
N SER A 55 7.93 -2.59 0.40
CA SER A 55 6.60 -1.98 0.42
C SER A 55 6.54 -0.68 1.20
N PHE A 56 7.51 -0.46 2.09
CA PHE A 56 7.69 0.80 2.80
C PHE A 56 8.69 1.75 2.11
N ASN A 57 9.32 1.33 1.02
CA ASN A 57 10.32 2.10 0.28
C ASN A 57 9.73 2.64 -1.04
N GLY A 58 8.76 3.54 -0.94
CA GLY A 58 8.18 4.24 -2.10
C GLY A 58 7.09 3.47 -2.86
N LYS A 59 6.53 2.41 -2.26
CA LYS A 59 5.28 1.77 -2.73
C LYS A 59 4.06 2.29 -1.97
N VAL A 60 2.90 1.75 -2.33
CA VAL A 60 1.58 2.21 -1.87
C VAL A 60 1.44 2.17 -0.35
N VAL A 61 1.84 1.08 0.32
CA VAL A 61 1.68 0.98 1.78
C VAL A 61 2.54 2.01 2.51
N GLY A 62 3.83 2.12 2.18
CA GLY A 62 4.71 3.14 2.75
C GLY A 62 4.24 4.56 2.49
N GLY A 63 3.89 4.88 1.24
CA GLY A 63 3.43 6.21 0.85
C GLY A 63 2.13 6.61 1.54
N MET A 64 1.15 5.70 1.62
CA MET A 64 -0.09 5.96 2.36
C MET A 64 0.13 6.06 3.87
N GLN A 65 1.06 5.28 4.44
CA GLN A 65 1.41 5.38 5.86
C GLN A 65 2.00 6.75 6.19
N GLU A 66 2.96 7.22 5.38
CA GLU A 66 3.57 8.54 5.55
C GLU A 66 2.54 9.64 5.38
N LEU A 67 1.73 9.58 4.33
CA LEU A 67 0.67 10.55 4.07
C LEU A 67 -0.35 10.60 5.21
N ALA A 68 -0.85 9.45 5.69
CA ALA A 68 -1.75 9.40 6.83
C ALA A 68 -1.11 9.98 8.10
N SER A 69 0.17 9.67 8.35
CA SER A 69 0.92 10.21 9.49
C SER A 69 1.06 11.73 9.44
N ASN A 70 1.29 12.31 8.26
CA ASN A 70 1.40 13.76 8.08
C ASN A 70 0.11 14.51 8.47
N PHE A 71 -1.05 13.87 8.31
CA PHE A 71 -2.35 14.40 8.73
C PHE A 71 -2.83 13.89 10.09
N GLY A 72 -2.02 13.07 10.78
CA GLY A 72 -2.39 12.45 12.05
C GLY A 72 -3.61 11.53 11.95
N LYS A 73 -3.85 10.91 10.79
CA LYS A 73 -5.00 10.02 10.55
C LYS A 73 -4.68 8.58 10.96
N PRO A 74 -5.64 7.85 11.56
CA PRO A 74 -5.53 6.41 11.75
C PRO A 74 -5.27 5.70 10.41
N PHE A 75 -4.39 4.70 10.44
CA PHE A 75 -3.98 3.95 9.26
C PHE A 75 -4.00 2.44 9.53
N GLY A 76 -4.54 1.67 8.58
CA GLY A 76 -4.51 0.21 8.62
C GLY A 76 -4.35 -0.41 7.23
N VAL A 77 -3.94 -1.68 7.20
CA VAL A 77 -3.66 -2.41 5.95
C VAL A 77 -4.42 -3.72 5.89
N ILE A 78 -5.11 -3.97 4.77
CA ILE A 78 -5.62 -5.31 4.42
C ILE A 78 -4.73 -5.84 3.30
N CYS A 79 -4.02 -6.93 3.57
CA CYS A 79 -3.05 -7.49 2.63
C CYS A 79 -3.29 -8.98 2.39
N GLY A 80 -2.81 -9.50 1.26
CA GLY A 80 -2.83 -10.96 1.05
C GLY A 80 -1.99 -11.65 2.13
N ASN A 81 -0.73 -11.26 2.26
CA ASN A 81 0.15 -11.68 3.35
C ASN A 81 1.17 -10.59 3.70
N ILE A 82 1.88 -10.77 4.81
CA ILE A 82 2.89 -9.84 5.32
C ILE A 82 4.08 -10.60 5.88
N ASP A 83 5.27 -10.08 5.61
CA ASP A 83 6.52 -10.57 6.18
C ASP A 83 6.61 -10.27 7.67
N ALA A 84 6.99 -11.28 8.47
CA ALA A 84 7.10 -11.16 9.92
C ALA A 84 8.00 -9.98 10.40
N PRO A 85 9.15 -9.69 9.75
CA PRO A 85 9.98 -8.54 10.13
C PRO A 85 9.27 -7.18 10.03
N VAL A 86 8.29 -7.02 9.15
CA VAL A 86 7.61 -5.72 8.92
C VAL A 86 6.22 -5.66 9.55
N ALA A 87 5.68 -6.78 10.01
CA ALA A 87 4.33 -6.86 10.59
C ALA A 87 4.09 -5.90 11.77
N HIS A 88 5.13 -5.55 12.52
CA HIS A 88 5.03 -4.62 13.65
C HIS A 88 4.94 -3.15 13.24
N ARG A 89 5.19 -2.82 11.97
CA ARG A 89 5.24 -1.43 11.47
C ARG A 89 3.85 -0.84 11.23
N VAL A 90 2.82 -1.69 11.14
CA VAL A 90 1.47 -1.27 10.76
C VAL A 90 0.40 -2.19 11.34
N THR A 91 -0.74 -1.62 11.74
CA THR A 91 -1.94 -2.40 12.09
C THR A 91 -2.52 -3.02 10.83
N HIS A 92 -2.72 -4.35 10.81
CA HIS A 92 -3.07 -5.04 9.58
C HIS A 92 -3.92 -6.30 9.79
N VAL A 93 -4.53 -6.75 8.69
CA VAL A 93 -5.13 -8.09 8.57
C VAL A 93 -4.57 -8.76 7.31
N SER A 94 -3.99 -9.96 7.47
CA SER A 94 -3.59 -10.82 6.35
C SER A 94 -4.73 -11.76 5.97
N LEU A 95 -5.13 -11.76 4.70
CA LEU A 95 -6.17 -12.65 4.19
C LEU A 95 -5.74 -14.12 4.28
N VAL A 96 -4.47 -14.42 3.97
CA VAL A 96 -3.93 -15.79 4.07
C VAL A 96 -3.97 -16.30 5.50
N ASN A 97 -3.53 -15.49 6.48
CA ASN A 97 -3.54 -15.91 7.88
C ASN A 97 -4.96 -16.02 8.45
N GLN A 98 -5.88 -15.18 7.98
CA GLN A 98 -7.25 -15.12 8.49
C GLN A 98 -8.19 -16.15 7.89
N PHE A 99 -8.04 -16.47 6.60
CA PHE A 99 -8.98 -17.31 5.84
C PHE A 99 -8.31 -18.50 5.13
N GLY A 100 -6.99 -18.60 5.13
CA GLY A 100 -6.22 -19.60 4.39
C GLY A 100 -5.96 -19.20 2.94
N GLU A 101 -4.90 -19.75 2.34
CA GLU A 101 -4.49 -19.40 0.96
C GLU A 101 -5.61 -19.64 -0.05
N ASN A 102 -6.27 -20.81 0.02
CA ASN A 102 -7.29 -21.15 -0.96
C ASN A 102 -8.41 -20.10 -1.05
N ASP A 103 -8.93 -19.65 0.09
CA ASP A 103 -10.02 -18.67 0.13
C ASP A 103 -9.50 -17.26 -0.18
N ALA A 104 -8.29 -16.92 0.27
CA ALA A 104 -7.65 -15.65 -0.05
C ALA A 104 -7.48 -15.45 -1.57
N PHE A 105 -7.20 -16.50 -2.33
CA PHE A 105 -7.05 -16.45 -3.80
C PHE A 105 -8.36 -16.65 -4.57
N ASN A 106 -9.29 -17.49 -4.09
CA ASN A 106 -10.51 -17.82 -4.83
C ASN A 106 -11.75 -17.00 -4.43
N ALA A 107 -11.73 -16.38 -3.25
CA ALA A 107 -12.82 -15.58 -2.68
C ALA A 107 -12.30 -14.25 -2.12
N THR A 108 -11.32 -13.64 -2.79
CA THR A 108 -10.58 -12.46 -2.31
C THR A 108 -11.50 -11.31 -1.90
N ALA A 109 -12.51 -10.96 -2.70
CA ALA A 109 -13.42 -9.85 -2.39
C ALA A 109 -14.16 -10.08 -1.07
N THR A 110 -14.74 -11.28 -0.88
CA THR A 110 -15.40 -11.67 0.37
C THR A 110 -14.43 -11.67 1.55
N CYS A 111 -13.19 -12.10 1.33
CA CYS A 111 -12.15 -12.07 2.36
C CYS A 111 -11.80 -10.63 2.76
N ILE A 112 -11.66 -9.71 1.80
CA ILE A 112 -11.43 -8.29 2.06
C ILE A 112 -12.59 -7.70 2.86
N GLU A 113 -13.84 -7.92 2.45
CA GLU A 113 -15.02 -7.42 3.17
C GLU A 113 -15.04 -7.87 4.64
N ARG A 114 -14.76 -9.15 4.89
CA ARG A 114 -14.72 -9.71 6.26
C ARG A 114 -13.49 -9.22 7.04
N ALA A 115 -12.35 -9.05 6.38
CA ALA A 115 -11.13 -8.52 6.99
C ALA A 115 -11.31 -7.05 7.42
N THR A 116 -12.07 -6.25 6.66
CA THR A 116 -12.37 -4.86 7.00
C THR A 116 -13.03 -4.76 8.37
N SER A 117 -14.03 -5.59 8.66
CA SER A 117 -14.68 -5.59 9.99
C SER A 117 -13.71 -5.91 11.11
N VAL A 118 -12.76 -6.82 10.88
CA VAL A 118 -11.72 -7.17 11.87
C VAL A 118 -10.76 -6.01 12.07
N LEU A 119 -10.32 -5.37 10.97
CA LEU A 119 -9.40 -4.23 11.02
C LEU A 119 -10.02 -3.02 11.71
N LEU A 120 -11.29 -2.70 11.41
CA LEU A 120 -12.03 -1.62 12.07
C LEU A 120 -12.10 -1.83 13.58
N ALA A 121 -12.42 -3.04 14.03
CA ALA A 121 -12.46 -3.37 15.45
C ALA A 121 -11.08 -3.22 16.13
N GLN A 122 -9.97 -3.56 15.46
CA GLN A 122 -8.61 -3.36 15.99
C GLN A 122 -8.26 -1.87 16.12
N LEU A 123 -8.79 -1.02 15.24
CA LEU A 123 -8.56 0.42 15.22
C LEU A 123 -9.56 1.19 16.09
N GLY A 124 -10.55 0.52 16.68
CA GLY A 124 -11.54 1.13 17.58
C GLY A 124 -12.71 1.81 16.87
N PHE A 125 -13.04 1.37 15.65
CA PHE A 125 -14.19 1.83 14.86
C PHE A 125 -15.35 0.82 14.89
#